data_AF-A0A158CDJ3-F1
#
_entry.id   AF-A0A158CDJ3-F1
#
_cell.length_a   1.000
_cell.length_b   1.000
_cell.length_c   1.000
_cell.angle_alpha   90.00
_cell.angle_beta   90.00
_cell.angle_gamma   90.00
#
_symmetry.space_group_name_H-M   'P 1'
#
loop_
_entity.id
_entity.type
_entity.pdbx_description
1 polymer ?
#
loop_
_entity_poly.entity_id
_entity_poly.type
_entity_poly.pdbx_seq_one_letter_code
_entity_poly.pdbx_strand_id
1 'polypeptide(L)'
;MTAAPAARCTRVGDRRRIVRSVVHSAHAAAPVAESAQGDGARVALVIGNAAYRAADRLASPNADAQLVADGLRTLGFATETVLNQTRTQMLDALEHFSQRASHASIAFVYYAGHGFESAGANYLVPVDIPVPIHDVTLADRQRSAVSLRYVRSTASRGEPRC
;
A
#
# COMPACT_ATOMS: atom_id res chain seq x y z
N MET A 1 29.93 -27.02 21.27
CA MET A 1 29.16 -26.08 20.44
C MET A 1 28.32 -25.22 21.37
N THR A 2 28.84 -24.04 21.67
CA THR A 2 28.31 -23.06 22.61
C THR A 2 27.12 -22.33 21.98
N ALA A 3 25.98 -22.35 22.66
CA ALA A 3 24.82 -21.53 22.32
C ALA A 3 25.08 -20.07 22.67
N ALA A 4 24.86 -19.16 21.72
CA ALA A 4 24.87 -17.72 21.93
C ALA A 4 23.61 -17.29 22.70
N PRO A 5 23.70 -16.37 23.69
CA PRO A 5 22.51 -15.89 24.38
C PRO A 5 21.76 -14.87 23.50
N ALA A 6 20.44 -15.05 23.40
CA ALA A 6 19.51 -14.14 22.74
C ALA A 6 19.49 -12.77 23.44
N ALA A 7 19.58 -11.70 22.64
CA ALA A 7 19.44 -10.32 23.10
C ALA A 7 18.02 -10.07 23.64
N ARG A 8 17.93 -9.47 24.83
CA ARG A 8 16.68 -9.12 25.50
C ARG A 8 16.00 -7.94 24.81
N CYS A 9 14.77 -8.14 24.36
CA CYS A 9 13.85 -7.08 23.97
C CYS A 9 13.32 -6.38 25.24
N THR A 10 13.68 -5.12 25.46
CA THR A 10 13.16 -4.31 26.57
C THR A 10 11.82 -3.67 26.18
N ARG A 11 10.76 -4.10 26.85
CA ARG A 11 9.42 -3.50 26.80
C ARG A 11 9.49 -2.04 27.24
N VAL A 12 9.08 -1.12 26.36
CA VAL A 12 8.93 0.32 26.67
C VAL A 12 7.95 0.48 27.84
N GLY A 13 8.45 1.05 28.93
CA GLY A 13 7.75 1.17 30.20
C GLY A 13 6.63 2.21 30.18
N ASP A 14 5.51 1.80 30.77
CA ASP A 14 4.42 2.65 31.24
C ASP A 14 4.95 3.77 32.15
N ARG A 15 4.66 5.02 31.79
CA ARG A 15 4.93 6.20 32.62
C ARG A 15 3.69 7.07 32.69
N ARG A 16 2.84 6.75 33.67
CA ARG A 16 1.87 7.67 34.27
C ARG A 16 2.54 9.03 34.54
N ARG A 17 2.20 10.06 33.76
CA ARG A 17 2.56 11.45 34.06
C ARG A 17 1.38 12.14 34.73
N ILE A 18 1.58 12.49 36.00
CA ILE A 18 0.77 13.44 36.75
C ILE A 18 1.06 14.82 36.16
N VAL A 19 0.08 15.45 35.52
CA VAL A 19 0.18 16.87 35.14
C VAL A 19 -0.47 17.70 36.24
N ARG A 20 0.37 18.39 37.02
CA ARG A 20 -0.05 19.39 37.99
C ARG A 20 -0.03 20.75 37.27
N SER A 21 -1.21 21.33 37.09
CA SER A 21 -1.41 22.62 36.44
C SER A 21 -0.83 23.78 37.27
N VAL A 22 -0.12 24.70 36.61
CA VAL A 22 0.00 26.10 37.02
C VAL A 22 -0.06 26.96 35.76
N VAL A 23 -1.08 27.80 35.68
CA VAL A 23 -1.24 28.91 34.73
C VAL A 23 -0.29 30.04 35.15
N HIS A 24 0.29 30.82 34.22
CA HIS A 24 0.40 32.29 34.27
C HIS A 24 1.15 32.88 33.04
N SER A 25 0.54 33.94 32.49
CA SER A 25 1.09 35.09 31.76
C SER A 25 1.43 34.99 30.26
N ALA A 26 0.82 35.93 29.53
CA ALA A 26 0.85 36.12 28.09
C ALA A 26 2.21 36.66 27.58
N HIS A 27 2.75 35.98 26.57
CA HIS A 27 3.67 36.53 25.57
C HIS A 27 3.15 36.09 24.21
N ALA A 28 3.22 36.98 23.22
CA ALA A 28 2.83 36.70 21.84
C ALA A 28 3.73 35.58 21.29
N ALA A 29 3.23 34.36 21.34
CA ALA A 29 3.88 33.18 20.80
C ALA A 29 3.60 33.11 19.30
N ALA A 30 4.67 33.16 18.50
CA ALA A 30 4.65 32.60 17.15
C ALA A 30 4.13 31.16 17.22
N PRO A 31 3.36 30.66 16.23
CA PRO A 31 2.91 29.29 16.26
C PRO A 31 4.16 28.41 16.24
N VAL A 32 4.47 27.81 17.39
CA VAL A 32 5.37 26.68 17.46
C VAL A 32 4.67 25.63 16.61
N ALA A 33 5.29 25.26 15.49
CA ALA A 33 4.83 24.14 14.69
C ALA A 33 4.79 22.93 15.63
N GLU A 34 3.59 22.61 16.08
CA GLU A 34 3.30 21.38 16.80
C GLU A 34 3.70 20.28 15.83
N SER A 35 4.88 19.70 16.05
CA SER A 35 5.25 18.47 15.40
C SER A 35 4.20 17.48 15.81
N ALA A 36 3.25 17.23 14.91
CA ALA A 36 2.29 16.15 15.03
C ALA A 36 3.09 14.86 15.16
N GLN A 37 3.40 14.50 16.40
CA GLN A 37 3.80 13.16 16.80
C GLN A 37 2.52 12.32 16.78
N GLY A 38 1.90 12.23 15.60
CA GLY A 38 0.78 11.36 15.31
C GLY A 38 1.29 10.23 14.44
N ASP A 39 0.79 9.02 14.68
CA ASP A 39 1.07 7.78 13.95
C ASP A 39 1.56 8.04 12.51
N GLY A 40 2.72 7.47 12.14
CA GLY A 40 3.39 7.72 10.85
C GLY A 40 2.44 7.72 9.64
N ALA A 41 2.82 8.37 8.53
CA ALA A 41 1.91 8.60 7.40
C ALA A 41 1.09 7.35 6.98
N ARG A 42 -0.21 7.50 6.76
CA ARG A 42 -1.05 6.44 6.16
C ARG A 42 -0.95 6.59 4.65
N VAL A 43 -0.51 5.56 3.93
CA VAL A 43 -0.29 5.62 2.48
C VAL A 43 -1.15 4.59 1.77
N ALA A 44 -1.68 4.95 0.60
CA ALA A 44 -2.47 4.05 -0.22
C ALA A 44 -2.02 4.07 -1.68
N LEU A 45 -2.07 2.89 -2.32
CA LEU A 45 -2.01 2.74 -3.77
C LEU A 45 -3.32 2.11 -4.25
N VAL A 46 -4.00 2.77 -5.17
CA VAL A 46 -5.27 2.33 -5.74
C VAL A 46 -5.08 2.15 -7.25
N ILE A 47 -5.31 0.94 -7.73
CA ILE A 47 -5.14 0.56 -9.14
C ILE A 47 -6.50 0.17 -9.72
N GLY A 48 -6.90 0.79 -10.82
CA GLY A 48 -8.10 0.42 -11.57
C GLY A 48 -7.75 0.06 -13.01
N ASN A 49 -7.95 -1.19 -13.42
CA ASN A 49 -7.72 -1.64 -14.79
C ASN A 49 -9.04 -2.04 -15.45
N ALA A 50 -9.43 -1.30 -16.47
CA ALA A 50 -10.69 -1.48 -17.21
C ALA A 50 -10.47 -1.63 -18.73
N ALA A 51 -9.47 -0.93 -19.28
CA ALA A 51 -9.22 -0.77 -20.71
C ALA A 51 -8.44 -1.94 -21.33
N TYR A 52 -8.86 -3.17 -21.04
CA TYR A 52 -8.34 -4.37 -21.71
C TYR A 52 -8.71 -4.39 -23.20
N ARG A 53 -8.11 -5.33 -23.95
CA ARG A 53 -8.36 -5.47 -25.39
C ARG A 53 -9.64 -6.24 -25.63
N ALA A 54 -10.36 -5.89 -26.70
CA ALA A 54 -11.53 -6.60 -27.21
C ALA A 54 -12.58 -6.91 -26.12
N ALA A 55 -12.99 -8.19 -26.02
CA ALA A 55 -14.06 -8.67 -25.17
C ALA A 55 -13.73 -8.62 -23.66
N ASP A 56 -12.47 -8.38 -23.28
CA ASP A 56 -12.04 -8.41 -21.88
C ASP A 56 -12.24 -7.07 -21.15
N ARG A 57 -12.79 -6.03 -21.83
CA ARG A 57 -13.04 -4.71 -21.22
C ARG A 57 -14.04 -4.80 -20.06
N LEU A 58 -13.74 -4.08 -18.99
CA LEU A 58 -14.62 -3.94 -17.83
C LEU A 58 -15.13 -2.50 -17.73
N ALA A 59 -16.40 -2.32 -17.38
CA ALA A 59 -16.99 -0.97 -17.30
C ALA A 59 -16.64 -0.23 -16.01
N SER A 60 -16.60 -0.94 -14.88
CA SER A 60 -16.57 -0.35 -13.53
C SER A 60 -15.19 -0.08 -12.90
N PRO A 61 -14.10 -0.84 -13.17
CA PRO A 61 -12.90 -0.78 -12.33
C PRO A 61 -12.27 0.60 -12.14
N ASN A 62 -12.34 1.47 -13.15
CA ASN A 62 -11.83 2.84 -13.03
C ASN A 62 -12.70 3.70 -12.09
N ALA A 63 -14.02 3.55 -12.17
CA ALA A 63 -14.95 4.24 -11.27
C ALA A 63 -14.84 3.71 -9.84
N ASP A 64 -14.72 2.40 -9.67
CA ASP A 64 -14.54 1.76 -8.36
C ASP A 64 -13.24 2.21 -7.69
N ALA A 65 -12.13 2.23 -8.45
CA ALA A 65 -10.85 2.73 -7.98
C ALA A 65 -10.94 4.20 -7.53
N GLN A 66 -11.60 5.06 -8.31
CA GLN A 66 -11.77 6.45 -7.94
C GLN A 66 -12.58 6.61 -6.64
N LEU A 67 -13.71 5.89 -6.52
CA LEU A 67 -14.57 5.92 -5.34
C LEU A 67 -13.81 5.49 -4.07
N VAL A 68 -13.07 4.39 -4.15
CA VAL A 68 -12.25 3.89 -3.04
C VAL A 68 -11.14 4.89 -2.69
N ALA A 69 -10.48 5.46 -3.69
CA ALA A 69 -9.43 6.45 -3.47
C ALA A 69 -9.95 7.70 -2.75
N ASP A 70 -11.13 8.19 -3.11
CA ASP A 70 -11.74 9.37 -2.48
C ASP A 70 -12.16 9.09 -1.03
N GLY A 71 -12.66 7.87 -0.76
CA GLY A 71 -12.90 7.39 0.61
C GLY A 71 -11.62 7.35 1.45
N LEU A 72 -10.53 6.79 0.91
CA LEU A 72 -9.23 6.72 1.60
C LEU A 72 -8.63 8.10 1.87
N ARG A 73 -8.73 9.04 0.91
CA ARG A 73 -8.31 10.43 1.12
C ARG A 73 -9.08 11.09 2.26
N THR A 74 -10.40 10.87 2.32
CA THR A 74 -11.24 11.37 3.42
C THR A 74 -10.83 10.81 4.79
N LEU A 75 -10.31 9.59 4.81
CA LEU A 75 -9.75 8.94 6.00
C LEU A 75 -8.29 9.33 6.31
N GLY A 76 -7.73 10.29 5.58
CA GLY A 76 -6.37 10.81 5.82
C GLY A 76 -5.25 9.97 5.23
N PHE A 77 -5.52 9.10 4.25
CA PHE A 77 -4.47 8.41 3.50
C PHE A 77 -3.88 9.32 2.40
N ALA A 78 -2.55 9.38 2.34
CA ALA A 78 -1.82 9.84 1.16
C ALA A 78 -1.99 8.81 0.03
N THR A 79 -2.96 9.05 -0.85
CA THR A 79 -3.45 8.07 -1.83
C THR A 79 -3.00 8.38 -3.24
N GLU A 80 -2.24 7.47 -3.84
CA GLU A 80 -1.93 7.45 -5.27
C GLU A 80 -2.94 6.59 -6.01
N THR A 81 -3.49 7.12 -7.11
CA THR A 81 -4.46 6.41 -7.95
C THR A 81 -3.88 6.29 -9.36
N VAL A 82 -3.81 5.07 -9.87
CA VAL A 82 -3.30 4.78 -11.22
C VAL A 82 -4.33 3.93 -11.98
N LEU A 83 -4.58 4.28 -13.24
CA LEU A 83 -5.64 3.65 -14.04
C LEU A 83 -5.09 3.03 -15.32
N ASN A 84 -5.63 1.89 -15.72
CA ASN A 84 -5.31 1.17 -16.95
C ASN A 84 -3.80 0.98 -17.16
N GLN A 85 -3.14 0.43 -16.14
CA GLN A 85 -1.69 0.31 -16.10
C GLN A 85 -1.22 -0.93 -16.86
N THR A 86 -0.14 -0.74 -17.63
CA THR A 86 0.65 -1.85 -18.19
C THR A 86 1.40 -2.58 -17.10
N ARG A 87 1.96 -3.76 -17.42
CA ARG A 87 2.73 -4.53 -16.44
C ARG A 87 3.88 -3.72 -15.86
N THR A 88 4.65 -3.05 -16.72
CA THR A 88 5.79 -2.22 -16.30
C THR A 88 5.32 -1.09 -15.39
N GLN A 89 4.25 -0.39 -15.79
CA GLN A 89 3.70 0.71 -14.98
C GLN A 89 3.18 0.25 -13.62
N MET A 90 2.55 -0.94 -13.54
CA MET A 90 2.14 -1.52 -12.25
C MET A 90 3.35 -1.81 -11.36
N LEU A 91 4.43 -2.36 -11.92
CA LEU A 91 5.66 -2.63 -11.15
C LEU A 91 6.30 -1.33 -10.66
N ASP A 92 6.37 -0.30 -11.49
CA ASP A 92 6.91 1.01 -11.13
C ASP A 92 6.08 1.66 -10.01
N ALA A 93 4.75 1.64 -10.13
CA ALA A 93 3.84 2.16 -9.10
C ALA A 93 3.97 1.39 -7.77
N LEU A 94 4.13 0.07 -7.82
CA LEU A 94 4.36 -0.76 -6.64
C LEU A 94 5.72 -0.51 -5.99
N GLU A 95 6.77 -0.28 -6.78
CA GLU A 95 8.10 0.07 -6.28
C GLU A 95 8.08 1.45 -5.60
N HIS A 96 7.50 2.46 -6.24
CA HIS A 96 7.30 3.79 -5.67
C HIS A 96 6.46 3.73 -4.38
N PHE A 97 5.39 2.95 -4.39
CA PHE A 97 4.57 2.73 -3.21
C PHE A 97 5.36 2.06 -2.08
N SER A 98 6.22 1.08 -2.38
CA SER A 98 7.03 0.38 -1.37
C SER A 98 7.97 1.32 -0.61
N GLN A 99 8.50 2.34 -1.29
CA GLN A 99 9.36 3.36 -0.68
C GLN A 99 8.58 4.21 0.32
N ARG A 100 7.36 4.63 -0.05
CA ARG A 100 6.47 5.36 0.88
C ARG A 100 5.98 4.48 2.02
N ALA A 101 5.67 3.21 1.74
CA ALA A 101 5.17 2.24 2.71
C ALA A 101 6.21 1.89 3.80
N SER A 102 7.50 1.99 3.49
CA SER A 102 8.59 1.64 4.41
C SER A 102 8.65 2.53 5.67
N HIS A 103 8.03 3.72 5.63
CA HIS A 103 7.97 4.67 6.75
C HIS A 103 6.52 4.96 7.21
N ALA A 104 5.55 4.25 6.63
CA ALA A 104 4.14 4.46 6.88
C ALA A 104 3.66 3.70 8.12
N SER A 105 2.72 4.26 8.89
CA SER A 105 2.05 3.47 9.94
C SER A 105 1.08 2.45 9.37
N ILE A 106 0.49 2.76 8.21
CA ILE A 106 -0.45 1.91 7.49
C ILE A 106 -0.15 2.03 5.99
N ALA A 107 0.04 0.89 5.34
CA ALA A 107 0.16 0.78 3.89
C ALA A 107 -1.04 0.00 3.34
N PHE A 108 -1.83 0.63 2.48
CA PHE A 108 -3.03 0.04 1.88
C PHE A 108 -2.88 -0.08 0.37
N VAL A 109 -3.25 -1.23 -0.19
CA VAL A 109 -3.30 -1.43 -1.65
C VAL A 109 -4.70 -1.88 -2.03
N TYR A 110 -5.31 -1.20 -3.00
CA TYR A 110 -6.56 -1.59 -3.63
C TYR A 110 -6.33 -1.88 -5.11
N TYR A 111 -6.98 -2.92 -5.62
CA TYR A 111 -6.98 -3.26 -7.03
C TYR A 111 -8.39 -3.61 -7.49
N ALA A 112 -8.83 -3.01 -8.59
CA ALA A 112 -10.01 -3.41 -9.34
C ALA A 112 -9.60 -3.73 -10.79
N GLY A 113 -10.02 -4.88 -11.30
CA GLY A 113 -9.67 -5.36 -12.64
C GLY A 113 -9.73 -6.89 -12.73
N HIS A 114 -9.15 -7.45 -13.79
CA HIS A 114 -9.06 -8.89 -13.94
C HIS A 114 -7.97 -9.50 -13.06
N GLY A 115 -8.27 -10.67 -12.52
CA GLY A 115 -7.32 -11.49 -11.79
C GLY A 115 -7.55 -12.96 -12.08
N PHE A 116 -6.54 -13.78 -11.85
CA PHE A 116 -6.68 -15.22 -11.91
C PHE A 116 -5.89 -15.88 -10.80
N GLU A 117 -6.32 -17.09 -10.46
CA GLU A 117 -5.61 -17.97 -9.55
C GLU A 117 -5.01 -19.13 -10.35
N SER A 118 -3.81 -19.54 -9.97
CA SER A 118 -3.18 -20.73 -10.52
C SER A 118 -2.29 -21.38 -9.47
N ALA A 119 -2.55 -22.64 -9.17
CA ALA A 119 -1.78 -23.44 -8.21
C ALA A 119 -1.59 -22.73 -6.84
N GLY A 120 -2.65 -22.07 -6.36
CA GLY A 120 -2.66 -21.36 -5.08
C GLY A 120 -1.98 -19.99 -5.09
N ALA A 121 -1.58 -19.49 -6.27
CA ALA A 121 -1.05 -18.14 -6.43
C ALA A 121 -2.06 -17.23 -7.15
N ASN A 122 -2.33 -16.06 -6.55
CA ASN A 122 -3.19 -15.03 -7.13
C ASN A 122 -2.38 -14.03 -7.94
N TYR A 123 -2.93 -13.62 -9.08
CA TYR A 123 -2.29 -12.72 -10.03
C TYR A 123 -3.25 -11.62 -10.46
N LEU A 124 -2.72 -10.40 -10.57
CA LEU A 124 -3.40 -9.22 -11.10
C LEU A 124 -3.03 -9.05 -12.57
N VAL A 125 -4.02 -8.75 -13.42
CA VAL A 125 -3.84 -8.69 -14.87
C VAL A 125 -3.65 -7.24 -15.33
N PRO A 126 -2.51 -6.90 -15.94
CA PRO A 126 -2.28 -5.61 -16.58
C PRO A 126 -3.06 -5.44 -17.88
N VAL A 127 -3.30 -4.20 -18.33
CA VAL A 127 -4.09 -3.96 -19.55
C VAL A 127 -3.39 -4.35 -20.84
N ASP A 128 -2.06 -4.51 -20.82
CA ASP A 128 -1.21 -4.88 -21.95
C ASP A 128 -0.95 -6.40 -22.05
N ILE A 129 -1.79 -7.22 -21.42
CA ILE A 129 -1.70 -8.69 -21.58
C ILE A 129 -1.79 -9.08 -23.07
N PRO A 130 -0.89 -9.93 -23.60
CA PRO A 130 -0.72 -10.10 -25.04
C PRO A 130 -1.79 -10.97 -25.71
N VAL A 131 -2.56 -11.72 -24.93
CA VAL A 131 -3.61 -12.63 -25.41
C VAL A 131 -4.90 -12.38 -24.65
N PRO A 132 -6.07 -12.73 -25.23
CA PRO A 132 -7.33 -12.70 -24.50
C PRO A 132 -7.21 -13.42 -23.16
N ILE A 133 -7.84 -12.90 -22.12
CA ILE A 133 -7.61 -13.38 -20.74
C ILE A 133 -7.97 -14.86 -20.57
N HIS A 134 -8.94 -15.35 -21.34
CA HIS A 134 -9.34 -16.76 -21.36
C HIS A 134 -8.36 -17.69 -22.08
N ASP A 135 -7.51 -17.16 -22.96
CA ASP A 135 -6.56 -17.93 -23.79
C ASP A 135 -5.12 -17.88 -23.25
N VAL A 136 -4.88 -17.23 -22.11
CA VAL A 136 -3.54 -17.08 -21.55
C VAL A 136 -3.01 -18.44 -21.10
N THR A 137 -1.89 -18.88 -21.67
CA THR A 137 -1.17 -20.08 -21.24
C THR A 137 -0.62 -19.92 -19.82
N LEU A 138 -0.35 -21.01 -19.10
CA LEU A 138 0.23 -20.94 -17.76
C LEU A 138 1.58 -20.20 -17.74
N ALA A 139 2.42 -20.41 -18.77
CA ALA A 139 3.71 -19.75 -18.88
C ALA A 139 3.56 -18.23 -19.11
N ASP A 140 2.58 -17.81 -19.90
CA ASP A 140 2.34 -16.39 -20.17
C ASP A 140 1.65 -15.69 -18.99
N ARG A 141 0.79 -16.41 -18.27
CA ARG A 141 0.20 -15.95 -16.99
C ARG A 141 1.28 -15.53 -16.00
N GLN A 142 2.31 -16.36 -15.83
CA GLN A 142 3.38 -16.09 -14.86
C GLN A 142 4.31 -14.96 -15.32
N ARG A 143 4.51 -14.79 -16.63
CA ARG A 143 5.37 -13.74 -17.19
C ARG A 143 4.69 -12.38 -17.26
N SER A 144 3.42 -12.35 -17.63
CA SER A 144 2.71 -11.11 -17.97
C SER A 144 1.84 -10.55 -16.84
N ALA A 145 1.58 -11.32 -15.78
CA ALA A 145 0.80 -10.85 -14.63
C ALA A 145 1.68 -10.41 -13.45
N VAL A 146 1.06 -9.74 -12.48
CA VAL A 146 1.71 -9.32 -11.23
C VAL A 146 1.17 -10.16 -10.08
N SER A 147 2.05 -10.90 -9.39
CA SER A 147 1.60 -11.77 -8.30
C SER A 147 1.18 -10.97 -7.05
N LEU A 148 0.11 -11.40 -6.38
CA LEU A 148 -0.30 -10.80 -5.10
C LEU A 148 0.76 -11.02 -4.00
N ARG A 149 1.61 -12.03 -4.14
CA ARG A 149 2.80 -12.22 -3.29
C ARG A 149 3.76 -11.03 -3.40
N TYR A 150 4.00 -10.52 -4.61
CA TYR A 150 4.83 -9.34 -4.84
C TYR A 150 4.14 -8.08 -4.33
N VAL A 151 2.85 -7.88 -4.63
CA VAL A 151 2.09 -6.73 -4.10
C VAL A 151 2.14 -6.69 -2.57
N ARG A 152 1.86 -7.82 -1.91
CA ARG A 152 1.94 -7.91 -0.45
C ARG A 152 3.35 -7.61 0.06
N SER A 153 4.40 -8.09 -0.62
CA SER A 153 5.77 -7.80 -0.19
C SER A 153 6.15 -6.33 -0.31
N THR A 154 5.46 -5.53 -1.12
CA THR A 154 5.66 -4.06 -1.16
C THR A 154 5.02 -3.35 0.03
N ALA A 155 3.86 -3.83 0.51
CA ALA A 155 3.18 -3.26 1.66
C ALA A 155 3.79 -3.68 3.01
N SER A 156 4.41 -4.87 3.10
CA SER A 156 4.94 -5.43 4.35
C SER A 156 6.35 -4.96 4.74
N ARG A 157 6.99 -4.05 4.00
CA ARG A 157 8.38 -3.61 4.30
C ARG A 157 8.50 -2.70 5.52
N GLY A 158 7.39 -2.16 6.03
CA GLY A 158 7.35 -1.25 7.17
C GLY A 158 7.28 -1.93 8.55
N GLU A 159 7.19 -3.26 8.65
CA GLU A 159 7.19 -3.90 9.97
C GLU A 159 8.59 -3.77 10.61
N PRO A 160 8.69 -3.23 11.83
CA PRO A 160 9.97 -3.13 12.52
C PRO A 160 10.53 -4.54 12.73
N ARG A 161 11.65 -4.81 12.05
CA ARG A 161 12.45 -6.01 12.28
C ARG A 161 13.21 -5.83 13.59
N CYS A 162 12.84 -6.61 14.60
CA CYS A 162 13.67 -6.84 15.78
C CYS A 162 14.87 -7.72 15.44
#